data_AF-A0A9E4F4L3-F1
#
_entry.id   AF-A0A9E4F4L3-F1
#
_cell.length_a   1.000
_cell.length_b   1.000
_cell.length_c   1.000
_cell.angle_alpha   90.00
_cell.angle_beta   90.00
_cell.angle_gamma   90.00
#
_symmetry.space_group_name_H-M   'P 1'
#
loop_
_entity.id
_entity.type
_entity.pdbx_description
1 polymer ?
#
loop_
_entity_poly.entity_id
_entity_poly.type
_entity_poly.pdbx_seq_one_letter_code
_entity_poly.pdbx_strand_id
1 'polypeptide(L)'
;MDDHAIAGPNILSELPALATAVAVEHGQHRDYVALSRYYGLDGGKRWILEDIGRDFGLTRERVRQLRNRLTRRVRAFLIEAEPAEAGELGREAREIGRLLRSGPMLSRQEEVAAQLAARYGRELTDKEQAALPLLLVMIGVVSYSARTLGLKDNATYWSPRGPLDVREISKINSVLAEHLAERPQGTTWRDLSVAASRAAGRDVSSEETKRFTSLVANIREKGDGVRVPFELLSSNACRAVRILWDEGDPLHFRVIAERITARYAELGLKAPGADALGLSKHLSLDPRFQPVGRSGRWMLATWTHVRGDSVASLMEEILAKRGEPVPYDDIWDFVHRMRPDVKRSTIFALVHVFSDRFVRIKKAKLALATWDLDPAKVQPRRRIKRRRTRRRRRNTVRGKVARVVRDTLREHPEHTAKLRELRKMVRERANVKDPTIYWVITAMSDTRKFDKGNVRYVRLVESDDEWNTQSRH
;
A
#
# COMPACT_ATOMS: atom_id res chain seq x y z
N MET A 1 7.00 40.40 39.10
CA MET A 1 5.85 39.63 39.61
C MET A 1 5.79 38.30 38.88
N ASP A 2 6.48 37.22 39.20
CA ASP A 2 7.65 36.94 40.04
C ASP A 2 8.34 35.78 39.32
N ASP A 3 9.52 36.05 38.75
CA ASP A 3 10.31 35.08 38.00
C ASP A 3 11.16 34.30 39.00
N HIS A 4 10.50 33.45 39.77
CA HIS A 4 11.15 32.61 40.76
C HIS A 4 11.82 31.42 40.06
N ALA A 5 13.02 31.66 39.54
CA ALA A 5 14.05 30.65 39.36
C ALA A 5 14.44 30.09 40.74
N ILE A 6 13.59 29.23 41.31
CA ILE A 6 13.93 28.45 42.50
C ILE A 6 14.76 27.28 41.98
N ALA A 7 16.07 27.49 41.88
CA ALA A 7 17.03 26.44 41.60
C ALA A 7 17.06 25.47 42.79
N GLY A 8 16.17 24.47 42.80
CA GLY A 8 16.34 23.28 43.63
C GLY A 8 17.62 22.55 43.25
N PRO A 9 18.09 21.60 44.09
CA PRO A 9 19.28 20.82 43.78
C PRO A 9 19.11 20.13 42.42
N ASN A 10 20.17 20.11 41.60
CA ASN A 10 20.09 19.44 40.31
C ASN A 10 19.98 17.92 40.50
N ILE A 11 18.76 17.41 40.51
CA ILE A 11 18.51 15.99 40.78
C ILE A 11 19.20 15.07 39.76
N LEU A 12 19.46 15.54 38.53
CA LEU A 12 20.12 14.73 37.51
C LEU A 12 21.57 14.40 37.87
N SER A 13 22.29 15.31 38.53
CA SER A 13 23.66 15.04 38.98
C SER A 13 23.70 14.12 40.20
N GLU A 14 22.68 14.20 41.05
CA GLU A 14 22.61 13.43 42.31
C GLU A 14 22.03 12.03 42.15
N LEU A 15 21.26 11.78 41.08
CA LEU A 15 20.59 10.50 40.84
C LEU A 15 21.50 9.26 40.88
N PRO A 16 22.70 9.25 40.28
CA PRO A 16 23.62 8.11 40.36
C PRO A 16 24.08 7.82 41.79
N ALA A 17 24.40 8.87 42.56
CA ALA A 17 24.82 8.75 43.95
C ALA A 17 23.68 8.21 44.82
N LEU A 18 22.48 8.76 44.64
CA LEU A 18 21.27 8.28 45.32
C LEU A 18 20.95 6.82 44.99
N ALA A 19 20.98 6.45 43.71
CA ALA A 19 20.75 5.07 43.28
C ALA A 19 21.80 4.10 43.85
N THR A 20 23.04 4.56 44.01
CA THR A 20 24.11 3.81 44.67
C THR A 20 23.82 3.63 46.16
N ALA A 21 23.46 4.70 46.87
CA ALA A 21 23.14 4.65 48.30
C ALA A 21 21.98 3.70 48.59
N VAL A 22 20.87 3.83 47.85
CA VAL A 22 19.72 2.93 47.94
C VAL A 22 20.11 1.48 47.63
N ALA A 23 20.99 1.26 46.65
CA ALA A 23 21.46 -0.09 46.35
C ALA A 23 22.31 -0.68 47.49
N VAL A 24 23.19 0.11 48.11
CA VAL A 24 24.07 -0.32 49.22
C VAL A 24 23.24 -0.69 50.45
N GLU A 25 22.32 0.18 50.87
CA GLU A 25 21.42 -0.02 52.01
C GLU A 25 20.65 -1.35 51.93
N HIS A 26 20.43 -1.81 50.70
CA HIS A 26 19.61 -2.94 50.38
C HIS A 26 20.36 -4.18 49.89
N GLY A 27 21.69 -4.15 49.85
CA GLY A 27 22.51 -5.25 49.33
C GLY A 27 22.30 -5.54 47.84
N GLN A 28 21.94 -4.52 47.06
CA GLN A 28 21.53 -4.58 45.65
C GLN A 28 22.59 -4.02 44.68
N HIS A 29 23.88 -4.18 44.99
CA HIS A 29 24.98 -3.70 44.13
C HIS A 29 24.84 -4.16 42.66
N ARG A 30 24.46 -5.41 42.44
CA ARG A 30 24.27 -5.96 41.08
C ARG A 30 23.10 -5.30 40.33
N ASP A 31 22.05 -4.90 41.04
CA ASP A 31 20.91 -4.18 40.48
C ASP A 31 21.35 -2.76 40.04
N TYR A 32 22.24 -2.11 40.81
CA TYR A 32 22.83 -0.82 40.43
C TYR A 32 23.71 -0.93 39.18
N VAL A 33 24.60 -1.92 39.08
CA VAL A 33 25.43 -2.07 37.87
C VAL A 33 24.56 -2.30 36.63
N ALA A 34 23.51 -3.12 36.73
CA ALA A 34 22.55 -3.32 35.64
C ALA A 34 21.80 -2.02 35.27
N LEU A 35 21.35 -1.25 36.26
CA LEU A 35 20.70 0.05 36.07
C LEU A 35 21.65 1.07 35.41
N SER A 36 22.86 1.21 35.95
CA SER A 36 23.88 2.15 35.52
C SER A 36 24.24 1.93 34.05
N ARG A 37 24.54 0.69 33.64
CA ARG A 37 24.87 0.36 32.24
C ARG A 37 23.70 0.54 31.27
N TYR A 38 22.47 0.31 31.73
CA TYR A 38 21.28 0.49 30.90
C TYR A 38 21.06 1.98 30.56
N TYR A 39 21.25 2.88 31.53
CA TYR A 39 21.05 4.32 31.34
C TYR A 39 22.33 5.08 30.97
N GLY A 40 23.52 4.49 31.14
CA GLY A 40 24.81 5.14 30.93
C GLY A 40 25.21 6.09 32.07
N LEU A 41 24.83 5.78 33.32
CA LEU A 41 25.03 6.69 34.47
C LEU A 41 26.51 6.86 34.85
N ASP A 42 27.37 5.93 34.44
CA ASP A 42 28.82 5.97 34.61
C ASP A 42 29.53 6.83 33.55
N GLY A 43 28.78 7.45 32.62
CA GLY A 43 29.33 8.16 31.47
C GLY A 43 29.70 7.24 30.30
N GLY A 44 29.40 5.94 30.42
CA GLY A 44 29.54 4.98 29.33
C GLY A 44 28.39 5.04 28.33
N LYS A 45 28.56 4.35 27.19
CA LYS A 45 27.48 4.13 26.21
C LYS A 45 26.35 3.34 26.86
N ARG A 46 25.08 3.62 26.50
CA ARG A 46 23.92 2.82 26.91
C ARG A 46 23.95 1.40 26.32
N TRP A 47 23.61 0.43 27.16
CA TRP A 47 23.49 -0.98 26.77
C TRP A 47 22.02 -1.40 26.66
N ILE A 48 21.74 -2.29 25.70
CA ILE A 48 20.45 -3.00 25.68
C ILE A 48 20.44 -4.13 26.72
N LEU A 49 19.25 -4.55 27.14
CA LEU A 49 19.08 -5.57 28.17
C LEU A 49 19.73 -6.91 27.77
N GLU A 50 19.76 -7.22 26.47
CA GLU A 50 20.41 -8.41 25.92
C GLU A 50 21.94 -8.39 26.14
N ASP A 51 22.59 -7.25 25.92
CA ASP A 51 24.05 -7.13 26.07
C ASP A 51 24.47 -7.18 27.54
N ILE A 52 23.70 -6.53 28.42
CA ILE A 52 23.91 -6.63 29.88
C ILE A 52 23.70 -8.09 30.35
N GLY A 53 22.70 -8.77 29.78
CA GLY A 53 22.44 -10.17 30.08
C GLY A 53 23.61 -11.06 29.71
N ARG A 54 24.19 -10.87 28.51
CA ARG A 54 25.38 -11.61 28.05
C ARG A 54 26.56 -11.41 29.01
N ASP A 55 26.81 -10.18 29.43
CA ASP A 55 27.91 -9.87 30.35
C ASP A 55 27.70 -10.48 31.75
N PHE A 56 26.46 -10.48 32.24
CA PHE A 56 26.16 -10.97 33.59
C PHE A 56 25.91 -12.49 33.66
N GLY A 57 25.90 -13.19 32.52
CA GLY A 57 25.43 -14.57 32.43
C GLY A 57 23.95 -14.71 32.80
N LEU A 58 23.12 -13.71 32.48
CA LEU A 58 21.71 -13.64 32.83
C LEU A 58 20.82 -13.52 31.58
N THR A 59 19.56 -13.93 31.71
CA THR A 59 18.57 -13.65 30.67
C THR A 59 18.20 -12.18 30.64
N ARG A 60 17.80 -11.68 29.47
CA ARG A 60 17.24 -10.32 29.28
C ARG A 60 16.15 -9.99 30.30
N GLU A 61 15.27 -10.95 30.57
CA GLU A 61 14.18 -10.78 31.53
C GLU A 61 14.70 -10.66 32.97
N ARG A 62 15.74 -11.41 33.34
CA ARG A 62 16.34 -11.27 34.66
C ARG A 62 17.01 -9.90 34.83
N VAL A 63 17.71 -9.40 33.81
CA VAL A 63 18.26 -8.03 33.84
C VAL A 63 17.15 -6.99 34.00
N ARG A 64 16.05 -7.13 33.27
CA ARG A 64 14.86 -6.26 33.40
C ARG A 64 14.32 -6.26 34.84
N GLN A 65 14.28 -7.41 35.50
CA GLN A 65 13.84 -7.53 36.89
C GLN A 65 14.77 -6.78 37.86
N LEU A 66 16.09 -6.96 37.74
CA LEU A 66 17.08 -6.26 38.58
C LEU A 66 16.92 -4.74 38.45
N ARG A 67 16.91 -4.24 37.20
CA ARG A 67 16.69 -2.83 36.88
C ARG A 67 15.41 -2.28 37.51
N ASN A 68 14.29 -2.97 37.29
CA ASN A 68 12.98 -2.52 37.78
C ASN A 68 12.89 -2.55 39.31
N ARG A 69 13.58 -3.50 39.96
CA ARG A 69 13.60 -3.60 41.42
C ARG A 69 14.25 -2.36 42.04
N LEU A 70 15.46 -2.00 41.60
CA LEU A 70 16.15 -0.81 42.10
C LEU A 70 15.39 0.48 41.74
N THR A 71 14.89 0.58 40.51
CA THR A 71 14.09 1.75 40.07
C THR A 71 12.89 1.98 41.00
N ARG A 72 12.19 0.91 41.41
CA ARG A 72 11.05 1.01 42.33
C ARG A 72 11.46 1.51 43.72
N ARG A 73 12.61 1.08 44.24
CA ARG A 73 13.09 1.50 45.56
C ARG A 73 13.50 2.96 45.59
N VAL A 74 14.26 3.40 44.59
CA VAL A 74 14.63 4.81 44.48
C VAL A 74 13.39 5.69 44.28
N ARG A 75 12.40 5.23 43.51
CA ARG A 75 11.10 5.91 43.40
C ARG A 75 10.38 6.00 44.74
N ALA A 76 10.34 4.90 45.50
CA ALA A 76 9.68 4.89 46.81
C ALA A 76 10.29 5.95 47.73
N PHE A 77 11.63 6.04 47.75
CA PHE A 77 12.36 7.08 48.49
C PHE A 77 12.09 8.51 47.98
N LEU A 78 12.18 8.75 46.65
CA LEU A 78 12.08 10.11 46.10
C LEU A 78 10.66 10.67 46.08
N ILE A 79 9.67 9.82 45.79
CA ILE A 79 8.32 10.26 45.43
C ILE A 79 7.30 9.87 46.51
N GLU A 80 7.37 8.63 47.00
CA GLU A 80 6.34 8.02 47.84
C GLU A 80 6.61 8.22 49.35
N ALA A 81 7.85 8.48 49.75
CA ALA A 81 8.23 8.80 51.13
C ALA A 81 7.73 10.17 51.57
N GLU A 82 7.65 10.38 52.89
CA GLU A 82 7.24 11.66 53.46
C GLU A 82 8.19 12.80 53.03
N PRO A 83 7.72 14.04 52.84
CA PRO A 83 8.56 15.15 52.38
C PRO A 83 9.80 15.40 53.26
N ALA A 84 9.71 15.10 54.56
CA ALA A 84 10.83 15.21 55.49
C ALA A 84 11.93 14.16 55.21
N GLU A 85 11.56 12.96 54.79
CA GLU A 85 12.48 11.86 54.48
C GLU A 85 13.09 12.01 53.08
N ALA A 86 12.27 12.41 52.10
CA ALA A 86 12.72 12.58 50.73
C ALA A 86 13.63 13.81 50.53
N GLY A 87 13.64 14.73 51.50
CA GLY A 87 14.50 15.91 51.54
C GLY A 87 14.32 16.84 50.33
N GLU A 88 15.38 17.58 50.01
CA GLU A 88 15.37 18.53 48.87
C GLU A 88 15.24 17.82 47.52
N LEU A 89 15.86 16.65 47.35
CA LEU A 89 15.77 15.87 46.11
C LEU A 89 14.33 15.42 45.83
N GLY A 90 13.61 14.94 46.84
CA GLY A 90 12.21 14.57 46.69
C GLY A 90 11.30 15.76 46.39
N ARG A 91 11.58 16.94 46.98
CA ARG A 91 10.86 18.18 46.64
C ARG A 91 11.08 18.57 45.18
N GLU A 92 12.34 18.57 44.73
CA GLU A 92 12.69 18.88 43.35
C GLU A 92 12.06 17.89 42.36
N ALA A 93 12.12 16.58 42.63
CA ALA A 93 11.51 15.56 41.78
C ALA A 93 10.01 15.79 41.59
N ARG A 94 9.30 16.15 42.66
CA ARG A 94 7.86 16.47 42.62
C ARG A 94 7.57 17.77 41.88
N GLU A 95 8.44 18.76 41.99
CA GLU A 95 8.36 20.04 41.26
C GLU A 95 8.52 19.81 39.76
N ILE A 96 9.57 19.09 39.35
CA ILE A 96 9.77 18.69 37.94
C ILE A 96 8.57 17.91 37.44
N GLY A 97 8.04 16.97 38.23
CA GLY A 97 6.82 16.25 37.89
C GLY A 97 5.60 17.18 37.68
N ARG A 98 5.45 18.23 38.49
CA ARG A 98 4.38 19.23 38.33
C ARG A 98 4.59 20.08 37.08
N LEU A 99 5.81 20.56 36.86
CA LEU A 99 6.22 21.31 35.66
C LEU A 99 5.89 20.54 34.38
N LEU A 100 6.30 19.27 34.29
CA LEU A 100 6.03 18.45 33.11
C LEU A 100 4.53 18.20 32.91
N ARG A 101 3.74 18.05 33.98
CA ARG A 101 2.27 17.87 33.90
C ARG A 101 1.51 19.13 33.47
N SER A 102 2.08 20.32 33.70
CA SER A 102 1.55 21.59 33.17
C SER A 102 1.96 21.86 31.71
N GLY A 103 2.94 21.12 31.21
CA GLY A 103 3.41 21.20 29.83
C GLY A 103 2.55 20.39 28.85
N PRO A 104 3.05 20.19 27.61
CA PRO A 104 2.36 19.41 26.60
C PRO A 104 2.22 17.94 27.01
N MET A 105 1.15 17.29 26.54
CA MET A 105 0.86 15.88 26.81
C MET A 105 1.93 14.92 26.24
N LEU A 106 2.70 15.38 25.27
CA LEU A 106 3.74 14.62 24.61
C LEU A 106 4.93 15.51 24.24
N SER A 107 6.11 15.14 24.74
CA SER A 107 7.38 15.81 24.48
C SER A 107 8.44 14.86 23.98
N ARG A 108 9.33 15.35 23.12
CA ARG A 108 10.56 14.62 22.78
C ARG A 108 11.56 14.67 23.93
N GLN A 109 12.48 13.70 23.98
CA GLN A 109 13.57 13.68 24.95
C GLN A 109 14.33 15.02 25.00
N GLU A 110 14.60 15.62 23.85
CA GLU A 110 15.35 16.87 23.73
C GLU A 110 14.57 18.08 24.26
N GLU A 111 13.24 18.10 24.07
CA GLU A 111 12.38 19.14 24.60
C GLU A 111 12.30 19.09 26.13
N VAL A 112 12.21 17.88 26.69
CA VAL A 112 12.27 17.68 28.14
C VAL A 112 13.63 18.12 28.68
N ALA A 113 14.72 17.73 28.01
CA ALA A 113 16.06 18.18 28.39
C ALA A 113 16.19 19.72 28.38
N ALA A 114 15.64 20.39 27.36
CA ALA A 114 15.64 21.85 27.27
C ALA A 114 14.82 22.52 28.39
N GLN A 115 13.68 21.94 28.79
CA GLN A 115 12.89 22.46 29.92
C GLN A 115 13.67 22.35 31.24
N LEU A 116 14.38 21.25 31.48
CA LEU A 116 15.23 21.13 32.67
C LEU A 116 16.47 22.03 32.60
N ALA A 117 17.07 22.19 31.42
CA ALA A 117 18.18 23.13 31.21
C ALA A 117 17.77 24.57 31.56
N ALA A 118 16.59 25.01 31.10
CA ALA A 118 16.02 26.30 31.44
C ALA A 118 15.77 26.45 32.95
N ARG A 119 15.23 25.41 33.59
CA ARG A 119 15.00 25.39 35.05
C ARG A 119 16.30 25.55 35.85
N TYR A 120 17.39 24.92 35.40
CA TYR A 120 18.69 25.02 36.06
C TYR A 120 19.54 26.21 35.57
N GLY A 121 19.05 27.00 34.61
CA GLY A 121 19.77 28.14 34.05
C GLY A 121 21.05 27.76 33.30
N ARG A 122 21.21 26.49 32.87
CA ARG A 122 22.39 26.01 32.12
C ARG A 122 22.10 24.77 31.30
N GLU A 123 22.96 24.49 30.33
CA GLU A 123 22.91 23.22 29.61
C GLU A 123 23.17 22.01 30.50
N LEU A 124 22.54 20.89 30.16
CA LEU A 124 22.75 19.61 30.82
C LEU A 124 24.02 18.95 30.28
N THR A 125 24.88 18.52 31.18
CA THR A 125 26.06 17.69 30.86
C THR A 125 25.64 16.34 30.29
N ASP A 126 26.55 15.64 29.61
CA ASP A 126 26.30 14.31 29.05
C ASP A 126 25.79 13.31 30.11
N LYS A 127 26.33 13.39 31.34
CA LYS A 127 25.90 12.54 32.45
C LYS A 127 24.47 12.85 32.90
N GLU A 128 24.09 14.13 32.93
CA GLU A 128 22.74 14.55 33.29
C GLU A 128 21.73 14.17 32.21
N GLN A 129 22.12 14.32 30.94
CA GLN A 129 21.32 13.83 29.81
C GLN A 129 21.14 12.30 29.86
N ALA A 130 22.17 11.57 30.27
CA ALA A 130 22.10 10.12 30.48
C ALA A 130 21.16 9.73 31.64
N ALA A 131 21.15 10.51 32.72
CA ALA A 131 20.28 10.32 33.89
C ALA A 131 18.81 10.71 33.64
N LEU A 132 18.52 11.57 32.67
CA LEU A 132 17.17 12.11 32.44
C LEU A 132 16.08 11.02 32.29
N PRO A 133 16.23 9.98 31.45
CA PRO A 133 15.20 8.92 31.35
C PRO A 133 14.95 8.16 32.65
N LEU A 134 15.97 8.02 33.50
CA LEU A 134 15.81 7.42 34.82
C LEU A 134 14.93 8.31 35.71
N LEU A 135 15.21 9.61 35.74
CA LEU A 135 14.37 10.59 36.44
C LEU A 135 12.91 10.50 35.98
N LEU A 136 12.69 10.55 34.66
CA LEU A 136 11.35 10.53 34.06
C LEU A 136 10.55 9.30 34.49
N VAL A 137 11.17 8.12 34.44
CA VAL A 137 10.56 6.88 34.92
C VAL A 137 10.24 6.95 36.42
N MET A 138 11.16 7.50 37.24
CA MET A 138 10.95 7.62 38.69
C MET A 138 9.78 8.55 39.03
N ILE A 139 9.64 9.69 38.35
CA ILE A 139 8.57 10.65 38.60
C ILE A 139 7.23 10.25 37.95
N GLY A 140 7.18 9.10 37.25
CA GLY A 140 5.97 8.53 36.67
C GLY A 140 5.63 9.02 35.27
N VAL A 141 6.57 9.67 34.59
CA VAL A 141 6.46 10.02 33.17
C VAL A 141 6.73 8.75 32.35
N VAL A 142 5.84 8.46 31.42
CA VAL A 142 5.89 7.22 30.64
C VAL A 142 6.44 7.49 29.24
N SER A 143 7.35 6.64 28.79
CA SER A 143 7.84 6.68 27.41
C SER A 143 6.76 6.19 26.45
N TYR A 144 6.53 6.93 25.37
CA TYR A 144 5.70 6.53 24.25
C TYR A 144 6.58 6.27 23.04
N SER A 145 6.49 5.05 22.50
CA SER A 145 7.01 4.74 21.17
C SER A 145 5.84 4.56 20.22
N ALA A 146 5.73 5.45 19.25
CA ALA A 146 4.70 5.36 18.24
C ALA A 146 5.02 4.15 17.35
N ARG A 147 4.22 3.08 17.43
CA ARG A 147 4.23 2.02 16.40
C ARG A 147 3.39 2.52 15.24
N THR A 148 3.98 3.40 14.46
CA THR A 148 3.24 4.06 13.40
C THR A 148 3.43 3.36 12.08
N LEU A 149 2.31 3.10 11.40
CA LEU A 149 2.15 2.86 9.95
C LEU A 149 3.48 2.77 9.18
N GLY A 150 4.18 1.63 9.33
CA GLY A 150 5.30 1.24 8.49
C GLY A 150 6.62 2.04 8.57
N LEU A 151 6.73 3.10 9.39
CA LEU A 151 7.97 3.88 9.48
C LEU A 151 8.53 3.88 10.91
N LYS A 152 9.80 3.49 11.02
CA LYS A 152 10.58 3.48 12.26
C LYS A 152 10.98 4.90 12.61
N ASP A 153 10.10 5.67 13.24
CA ASP A 153 10.60 6.76 14.07
C ASP A 153 11.19 6.13 15.35
N ASN A 154 12.50 6.24 15.51
CA ASN A 154 13.21 5.79 16.71
C ASN A 154 13.19 6.86 17.81
N ALA A 155 12.55 8.02 17.59
CA ALA A 155 12.43 9.05 18.59
C ALA A 155 11.67 8.55 19.83
N THR A 156 12.22 8.86 21.00
CA THR A 156 11.58 8.57 22.29
C THR A 156 10.75 9.77 22.70
N TYR A 157 9.45 9.56 22.84
CA TYR A 157 8.54 10.56 23.37
C TYR A 157 8.20 10.26 24.84
N TRP A 158 7.84 11.28 25.59
CA TRP A 158 7.52 11.21 27.01
C TRP A 158 6.19 11.87 27.30
N SER A 159 5.44 11.26 28.21
CA SER A 159 4.09 11.66 28.53
C SER A 159 3.85 11.70 30.04
N PRO A 160 3.47 12.87 30.60
CA PRO A 160 3.58 13.14 32.02
C PRO A 160 2.42 12.61 32.89
N ARG A 161 1.25 12.28 32.32
CA ARG A 161 0.11 11.68 33.06
C ARG A 161 -0.01 10.17 32.83
N GLY A 162 1.11 9.54 32.47
CA GLY A 162 1.27 8.09 32.51
C GLY A 162 0.27 7.33 31.61
N PRO A 163 -0.40 6.28 32.11
CA PRO A 163 -1.28 5.43 31.29
C PRO A 163 -2.49 6.15 30.67
N LEU A 164 -2.96 7.25 31.26
CA LEU A 164 -4.10 8.02 30.74
C LEU A 164 -3.75 8.66 29.40
N ASP A 165 -2.65 9.40 29.37
CA ASP A 165 -2.16 10.02 28.16
C ASP A 165 -1.85 8.97 27.09
N VAL A 166 -1.22 7.84 27.44
CA VAL A 166 -0.92 6.78 26.47
C VAL A 166 -2.17 6.24 25.77
N ARG A 167 -3.28 6.07 26.50
CA ARG A 167 -4.56 5.64 25.92
C ARG A 167 -5.14 6.70 24.99
N GLU A 168 -5.14 7.95 25.43
CA GLU A 168 -5.63 9.08 24.64
C GLU A 168 -4.79 9.28 23.36
N ILE A 169 -3.46 9.35 23.49
CA ILE A 169 -2.52 9.45 22.36
C ILE A 169 -2.75 8.31 21.38
N SER A 170 -2.88 7.08 21.86
CA SER A 170 -3.10 5.92 20.98
C SER A 170 -4.42 6.02 20.22
N LYS A 171 -5.49 6.49 20.88
CA LYS A 171 -6.80 6.70 20.26
C LYS A 171 -6.74 7.81 19.20
N ILE A 172 -6.14 8.95 19.54
CA ILE A 172 -5.97 10.08 18.61
C ILE A 172 -5.11 9.64 17.42
N ASN A 173 -3.95 9.04 17.66
CA ASN A 173 -3.01 8.59 16.64
C ASN A 173 -3.68 7.61 15.66
N SER A 174 -4.46 6.65 16.15
CA SER A 174 -5.22 5.72 15.29
C SER A 174 -6.23 6.45 14.40
N VAL A 175 -6.97 7.42 14.93
CA VAL A 175 -7.98 8.18 14.17
C VAL A 175 -7.30 9.07 13.13
N LEU A 176 -6.21 9.76 13.50
CA LEU A 176 -5.46 10.60 12.57
C LEU A 176 -4.81 9.77 11.44
N ALA A 177 -4.25 8.61 11.78
CA ALA A 177 -3.72 7.63 10.85
C ALA A 177 -4.76 7.20 9.80
N GLU A 178 -5.94 6.77 10.24
CA GLU A 178 -7.03 6.37 9.36
C GLU A 178 -7.55 7.56 8.53
N HIS A 179 -7.76 8.72 9.17
CA HIS A 179 -8.24 9.93 8.52
C HIS A 179 -7.32 10.38 7.38
N LEU A 180 -6.01 10.29 7.58
CA LEU A 180 -5.02 10.62 6.56
C LEU A 180 -4.91 9.54 5.47
N ALA A 181 -4.95 8.26 5.84
CA ALA A 181 -4.85 7.13 4.91
C ALA A 181 -6.03 7.08 3.91
N GLU A 182 -7.21 7.55 4.33
CA GLU A 182 -8.41 7.66 3.49
C GLU A 182 -8.49 8.95 2.67
N ARG A 183 -7.54 9.88 2.84
CA ARG A 183 -7.50 11.17 2.13
C ARG A 183 -6.31 11.27 1.19
N PRO A 184 -6.37 10.58 0.05
CA PRO A 184 -5.30 10.53 -0.95
C PRO A 184 -5.05 11.85 -1.69
N GLN A 185 -5.65 12.97 -1.31
CA GLN A 185 -5.24 14.31 -1.78
C GLN A 185 -4.53 15.11 -0.69
N GLY A 186 -4.69 14.71 0.57
CA GLY A 186 -4.34 15.47 1.77
C GLY A 186 -5.60 15.98 2.49
N THR A 187 -5.39 16.61 3.63
CA THR A 187 -6.43 17.22 4.48
C THR A 187 -5.88 18.49 5.12
N THR A 188 -6.75 19.40 5.55
CA THR A 188 -6.32 20.62 6.25
C THR A 188 -5.94 20.33 7.71
N TRP A 189 -5.15 21.21 8.32
CA TRP A 189 -4.89 21.15 9.77
C TRP A 189 -6.18 21.30 10.59
N ARG A 190 -7.13 22.12 10.12
CA ARG A 190 -8.43 22.31 10.78
C ARG A 190 -9.22 21.00 10.86
N ASP A 191 -9.28 20.25 9.78
CA ASP A 191 -9.97 18.96 9.75
C ASP A 191 -9.31 17.93 10.68
N LEU A 192 -7.97 17.95 10.77
CA LEU A 192 -7.23 17.10 11.70
C LEU A 192 -7.48 17.48 13.15
N SER A 193 -7.53 18.77 13.49
CA SER A 193 -7.87 19.22 14.84
C SER A 193 -9.28 18.80 15.23
N VAL A 194 -10.24 18.87 14.31
CA VAL A 194 -11.61 18.36 14.54
C VAL A 194 -11.60 16.84 14.76
N ALA A 195 -10.85 16.07 13.95
CA ALA A 195 -10.73 14.63 14.11
C ALA A 195 -10.07 14.24 15.43
N ALA A 196 -8.97 14.93 15.80
CA ALA A 196 -8.26 14.74 17.06
C ALA A 196 -9.14 15.06 18.26
N SER A 197 -9.86 16.18 18.23
CA SER A 197 -10.75 16.61 19.32
C SER A 197 -11.91 15.64 19.54
N ARG A 198 -12.52 15.16 18.44
CA ARG A 198 -13.56 14.10 18.51
C ARG A 198 -13.00 12.79 19.08
N ALA A 199 -11.77 12.41 18.71
CA ALA A 199 -11.12 11.23 19.25
C ALA A 199 -10.82 11.38 20.74
N ALA A 200 -10.31 12.54 21.16
CA ALA A 200 -9.97 12.83 22.55
C ALA A 200 -11.19 12.99 23.46
N GLY A 201 -12.31 13.52 22.93
CA GLY A 201 -13.47 13.92 23.74
C GLY A 201 -13.28 15.27 24.45
N ARG A 202 -12.30 16.05 24.01
CA ARG A 202 -12.00 17.42 24.47
C ARG A 202 -11.46 18.24 23.30
N ASP A 203 -11.34 19.55 23.47
CA ASP A 203 -10.62 20.37 22.51
C ASP A 203 -9.13 20.00 22.48
N VAL A 204 -8.60 19.81 21.27
CA VAL A 204 -7.18 19.51 21.02
C VAL A 204 -6.61 20.67 20.22
N SER A 205 -5.62 21.34 20.80
CA SER A 205 -5.05 22.54 20.20
C SER A 205 -4.37 22.25 18.85
N SER A 206 -4.11 23.29 18.06
CA SER A 206 -3.36 23.17 16.80
C SER A 206 -1.95 22.61 17.03
N GLU A 207 -1.28 23.02 18.11
CA GLU A 207 0.04 22.51 18.46
C GLU A 207 0.01 21.03 18.86
N GLU A 208 -0.95 20.63 19.70
CA GLU A 208 -1.17 19.22 20.04
C GLU A 208 -1.50 18.39 18.80
N THR A 209 -2.35 18.91 17.92
CA THR A 209 -2.70 18.25 16.66
C THR A 209 -1.45 17.99 15.83
N LYS A 210 -0.57 18.99 15.66
CA LYS A 210 0.70 18.84 14.94
C LYS A 210 1.63 17.82 15.60
N ARG A 211 1.71 17.83 16.94
CA ARG A 211 2.50 16.85 17.71
C ARG A 211 1.98 15.42 17.53
N PHE A 212 0.67 15.19 17.63
CA PHE A 212 0.12 13.84 17.38
C PHE A 212 0.23 13.43 15.91
N THR A 213 0.07 14.39 15.00
CA THR A 213 0.23 14.14 13.56
C THR A 213 1.66 13.75 13.21
N SER A 214 2.68 14.34 13.84
CA SER A 214 4.08 13.94 13.61
C SER A 214 4.37 12.50 14.03
N LEU A 215 3.58 11.95 14.95
CA LEU A 215 3.64 10.52 15.27
C LEU A 215 3.15 9.65 14.11
N VAL A 216 2.24 10.12 13.25
CA VAL A 216 1.53 9.35 12.19
C VAL A 216 2.40 9.05 10.95
N ALA A 217 3.71 9.37 11.00
CA ALA A 217 4.79 9.04 10.07
C ALA A 217 5.27 10.24 9.23
N ASN A 218 6.06 10.00 8.18
CA ASN A 218 6.71 11.01 7.32
C ASN A 218 5.72 11.78 6.45
N ILE A 219 4.82 12.50 7.10
CA ILE A 219 3.81 13.34 6.50
C ILE A 219 4.49 14.44 5.70
N ARG A 220 3.93 14.74 4.53
CA ARG A 220 4.39 15.82 3.66
C ARG A 220 3.44 16.99 3.79
N GLU A 221 3.97 18.15 4.13
CA GLU A 221 3.23 19.42 4.11
C GLU A 221 2.80 19.75 2.68
N LYS A 222 1.60 20.31 2.54
CA LYS A 222 1.04 20.74 1.27
C LYS A 222 0.12 21.94 1.52
N GLY A 223 0.63 23.14 1.28
CA GLY A 223 -0.12 24.38 1.52
C GLY A 223 -0.48 24.52 3.01
N ASP A 224 -1.78 24.68 3.30
CA ASP A 224 -2.35 24.78 4.65
C ASP A 224 -2.68 23.42 5.28
N GLY A 225 -2.24 22.32 4.66
CA GLY A 225 -2.58 20.97 5.07
C GLY A 225 -1.43 19.99 4.94
N VAL A 226 -1.78 18.72 5.06
CA VAL A 226 -0.83 17.62 5.09
C VAL A 226 -1.35 16.40 4.33
N ARG A 227 -0.42 15.55 3.90
CA ARG A 227 -0.73 14.26 3.30
C ARG A 227 0.26 13.18 3.75
N VAL A 228 -0.23 11.95 3.86
CA VAL A 228 0.62 10.79 4.08
C VAL A 228 1.38 10.37 2.82
N PRO A 229 2.54 9.69 2.98
CA PRO A 229 3.19 8.94 1.91
C PRO A 229 2.26 7.98 1.18
N PHE A 230 2.62 7.65 -0.06
CA PHE A 230 1.78 6.87 -0.98
C PHE A 230 1.51 5.45 -0.47
N GLU A 231 2.51 4.85 0.15
CA GLU A 231 2.52 3.51 0.68
C GLU A 231 1.61 3.32 1.90
N LEU A 232 1.30 4.43 2.61
CA LEU A 232 0.44 4.44 3.80
C LEU A 232 -1.05 4.66 3.48
N LEU A 233 -1.40 4.86 2.21
CA LEU A 233 -2.80 4.93 1.79
C LEU A 233 -3.50 3.59 2.06
N SER A 234 -4.74 3.64 2.53
CA SER A 234 -5.47 2.47 3.03
C SER A 234 -5.74 1.41 1.96
N SER A 235 -6.01 1.83 0.73
CA SER A 235 -6.51 0.97 -0.34
C SER A 235 -5.94 1.30 -1.71
N ASN A 236 -6.03 0.34 -2.64
CA ASN A 236 -5.66 0.57 -4.04
C ASN A 236 -6.57 1.62 -4.72
N ALA A 237 -7.79 1.80 -4.23
CA ALA A 237 -8.65 2.90 -4.66
C ALA A 237 -8.07 4.25 -4.21
N CYS A 238 -7.69 4.39 -2.93
CA CYS A 238 -7.02 5.62 -2.46
C CYS A 238 -5.73 5.91 -3.24
N ARG A 239 -4.93 4.86 -3.51
CA ARG A 239 -3.72 4.97 -4.35
C ARG A 239 -4.04 5.42 -5.78
N ALA A 240 -5.11 4.88 -6.39
CA ALA A 240 -5.56 5.28 -7.72
C ALA A 240 -6.04 6.73 -7.76
N VAL A 241 -6.76 7.21 -6.72
CA VAL A 241 -7.11 8.64 -6.60
C VAL A 241 -5.85 9.50 -6.58
N ARG A 242 -4.85 9.13 -5.77
CA ARG A 242 -3.58 9.86 -5.69
C ARG A 242 -2.88 9.91 -7.05
N ILE A 243 -2.82 8.80 -7.77
CA ILE A 243 -2.19 8.73 -9.10
C ILE A 243 -2.91 9.61 -10.12
N LEU A 244 -4.24 9.49 -10.23
CA LEU A 244 -5.02 10.31 -11.17
C LEU A 244 -4.90 11.79 -10.82
N TRP A 245 -4.94 12.14 -9.53
CA TRP A 245 -4.77 13.52 -9.07
C TRP A 245 -3.39 14.09 -9.40
N ASP A 246 -2.33 13.31 -9.16
CA ASP A 246 -0.95 13.76 -9.42
C ASP A 246 -0.69 13.90 -10.95
N GLU A 247 -1.28 13.05 -11.79
CA GLU A 247 -1.11 13.09 -13.25
C GLU A 247 -1.98 14.19 -13.91
N GLY A 248 -3.18 14.45 -13.38
CA GLY A 248 -4.12 15.44 -13.92
C GLY A 248 -4.90 14.99 -15.17
N ASP A 249 -4.62 13.80 -15.71
CA ASP A 249 -5.27 13.24 -16.90
C ASP A 249 -5.87 11.86 -16.66
N PRO A 250 -6.92 11.45 -17.42
CA PRO A 250 -7.51 10.12 -17.26
C PRO A 250 -6.52 9.04 -17.67
N LEU A 251 -6.36 7.98 -16.86
CA LEU A 251 -5.40 6.91 -17.14
C LEU A 251 -6.09 5.56 -17.38
N HIS A 252 -5.49 4.74 -18.23
CA HIS A 252 -5.93 3.36 -18.42
C HIS A 252 -5.67 2.55 -17.13
N PHE A 253 -6.61 1.70 -16.71
CA PHE A 253 -6.49 0.97 -15.43
C PHE A 253 -5.18 0.17 -15.27
N ARG A 254 -4.65 -0.38 -16.38
CA ARG A 254 -3.33 -1.04 -16.41
C ARG A 254 -2.18 -0.11 -16.06
N VAL A 255 -2.20 1.12 -16.61
CA VAL A 255 -1.20 2.14 -16.31
C VAL A 255 -1.29 2.54 -14.84
N ILE A 256 -2.49 2.67 -14.29
CA ILE A 256 -2.66 2.94 -12.85
C ILE A 256 -2.02 1.82 -12.01
N ALA A 257 -2.30 0.55 -12.33
CA ALA A 257 -1.70 -0.60 -11.64
C ALA A 257 -0.15 -0.64 -11.75
N GLU A 258 0.38 -0.34 -12.93
CA GLU A 258 1.83 -0.23 -13.17
C GLU A 258 2.44 0.89 -12.31
N ARG A 259 1.80 2.06 -12.25
CA ARG A 259 2.27 3.19 -11.43
C ARG A 259 2.21 2.88 -9.93
N ILE A 260 1.19 2.17 -9.45
CA ILE A 260 1.15 1.67 -8.06
C ILE A 260 2.38 0.79 -7.82
N THR A 261 2.64 -0.17 -8.71
CA THR A 261 3.75 -1.12 -8.56
C THR A 261 5.11 -0.42 -8.58
N ALA A 262 5.30 0.54 -9.50
CA ALA A 262 6.52 1.32 -9.63
C ALA A 262 6.84 2.12 -8.35
N ARG A 263 5.85 2.83 -7.78
CA ARG A 263 6.05 3.60 -6.53
C ARG A 263 6.45 2.73 -5.34
N TYR A 264 5.98 1.48 -5.26
CA TYR A 264 6.42 0.55 -4.22
C TYR A 264 7.84 0.03 -4.48
N ALA A 265 8.19 -0.25 -5.73
CA ALA A 265 9.52 -0.72 -6.12
C ALA A 265 10.62 0.32 -5.80
N GLU A 266 10.34 1.61 -6.01
CA GLU A 266 11.23 2.72 -5.63
C GLU A 266 11.58 2.73 -4.13
N LEU A 267 10.68 2.22 -3.29
CA LEU A 267 10.85 2.11 -1.85
C LEU A 267 11.47 0.77 -1.41
N GLY A 268 11.79 -0.12 -2.35
CA GLY A 268 12.20 -1.50 -2.04
C GLY A 268 11.08 -2.34 -1.42
N LEU A 269 9.82 -1.94 -1.60
CA LEU A 269 8.64 -2.59 -1.02
C LEU A 269 7.90 -3.43 -2.08
N LYS A 270 7.20 -4.47 -1.62
CA LYS A 270 6.29 -5.25 -2.48
C LYS A 270 4.92 -4.58 -2.55
N ALA A 271 4.44 -4.33 -3.76
CA ALA A 271 3.13 -3.71 -3.96
C ALA A 271 1.98 -4.63 -3.48
N PRO A 272 0.95 -4.07 -2.84
CA PRO A 272 -0.22 -4.82 -2.40
C PRO A 272 -1.10 -5.18 -3.60
N GLY A 273 -1.04 -6.45 -4.03
CA GLY A 273 -2.03 -7.11 -4.89
C GLY A 273 -2.65 -6.24 -6.00
N ALA A 274 -1.83 -5.55 -6.79
CA ALA A 274 -2.30 -4.65 -7.84
C ALA A 274 -2.47 -5.39 -9.17
N ASP A 275 -3.25 -6.48 -9.18
CA ASP A 275 -3.62 -7.10 -10.44
C ASP A 275 -4.54 -6.15 -11.21
N ALA A 276 -4.23 -5.89 -12.47
CA ALA A 276 -4.92 -4.84 -13.23
C ALA A 276 -6.42 -5.13 -13.38
N LEU A 277 -6.82 -6.40 -13.41
CA LEU A 277 -8.22 -6.81 -13.52
C LEU A 277 -8.98 -6.56 -12.21
N GLY A 278 -8.42 -6.94 -11.07
CA GLY A 278 -8.96 -6.63 -9.75
C GLY A 278 -9.09 -5.12 -9.53
N LEU A 279 -8.09 -4.33 -9.93
CA LEU A 279 -8.16 -2.87 -9.86
C LEU A 279 -9.33 -2.32 -10.66
N SER A 280 -9.52 -2.76 -11.91
CA SER A 280 -10.65 -2.28 -12.73
C SER A 280 -12.01 -2.55 -12.08
N LYS A 281 -12.18 -3.69 -11.39
CA LYS A 281 -13.40 -4.01 -10.66
C LYS A 281 -13.61 -3.03 -9.50
N HIS A 282 -12.56 -2.74 -8.73
CA HIS A 282 -12.64 -1.80 -7.60
C HIS A 282 -12.96 -0.38 -8.05
N LEU A 283 -12.34 0.10 -9.14
CA LEU A 283 -12.64 1.42 -9.71
C LEU A 283 -14.11 1.54 -10.14
N SER A 284 -14.72 0.44 -10.61
CA SER A 284 -16.13 0.45 -11.04
C SER A 284 -17.12 0.52 -9.89
N LEU A 285 -16.73 0.09 -8.68
CA LEU A 285 -17.59 0.07 -7.49
C LEU A 285 -17.44 1.34 -6.64
N ASP A 286 -16.36 2.10 -6.84
CA ASP A 286 -16.06 3.27 -6.03
C ASP A 286 -16.57 4.56 -6.72
N PRO A 287 -17.48 5.32 -6.08
CA PRO A 287 -18.13 6.48 -6.68
C PRO A 287 -17.18 7.65 -6.97
N ARG A 288 -15.95 7.63 -6.45
CA ARG A 288 -14.93 8.64 -6.73
C ARG A 288 -14.40 8.56 -8.16
N PHE A 289 -14.66 7.46 -8.87
CA PHE A 289 -14.18 7.25 -10.24
C PHE A 289 -15.31 7.24 -11.25
N GLN A 290 -14.99 7.69 -12.46
CA GLN A 290 -15.87 7.59 -13.63
C GLN A 290 -15.08 6.98 -14.79
N PRO A 291 -15.65 6.02 -15.53
CA PRO A 291 -15.01 5.50 -16.74
C PRO A 291 -15.14 6.50 -17.88
N VAL A 292 -14.11 6.55 -18.72
CA VAL A 292 -14.09 7.38 -19.93
C VAL A 292 -14.55 6.51 -21.11
N GLY A 293 -15.87 6.48 -21.32
CA GLY A 293 -16.53 5.59 -22.27
C GLY A 293 -16.20 4.11 -22.04
N ARG A 294 -15.91 3.36 -23.12
CA ARG A 294 -15.49 1.95 -23.08
C ARG A 294 -13.99 1.74 -23.33
N SER A 295 -13.18 2.77 -23.06
CA SER A 295 -11.74 2.78 -23.39
C SER A 295 -10.85 2.09 -22.35
N GLY A 296 -11.41 1.70 -21.20
CA GLY A 296 -10.63 1.23 -20.04
C GLY A 296 -9.88 2.35 -19.31
N ARG A 297 -10.06 3.61 -19.72
CA ARG A 297 -9.53 4.78 -19.01
C ARG A 297 -10.51 5.23 -17.93
N TRP A 298 -9.94 5.71 -16.83
CA TRP A 298 -10.65 6.16 -15.64
C TRP A 298 -10.21 7.58 -15.29
N MET A 299 -11.15 8.35 -14.78
CA MET A 299 -10.96 9.72 -14.30
C MET A 299 -11.59 9.87 -12.91
N LEU A 300 -11.27 10.96 -12.21
CA LEU A 300 -11.97 11.31 -10.98
C LEU A 300 -13.35 11.87 -11.32
N ALA A 301 -14.38 11.43 -10.60
CA ALA A 301 -15.76 11.88 -10.80
C ALA A 301 -15.93 13.40 -10.52
N THR A 302 -15.03 14.01 -9.75
CA THR A 302 -15.04 15.44 -9.46
C THR A 302 -14.47 16.31 -10.58
N TRP A 303 -13.89 15.71 -11.62
CA TRP A 303 -13.29 16.47 -12.72
C TRP A 303 -14.34 16.97 -13.71
N THR A 304 -14.31 18.27 -13.99
CA THR A 304 -15.21 18.93 -14.95
C THR A 304 -14.54 19.22 -16.30
N HIS A 305 -13.21 19.18 -16.37
CA HIS A 305 -12.43 19.49 -17.57
C HIS A 305 -12.34 18.30 -18.55
N VAL A 306 -12.68 17.09 -18.12
CA VAL A 306 -12.74 15.88 -18.96
C VAL A 306 -14.18 15.37 -18.98
N ARG A 307 -14.69 14.97 -20.14
CA ARG A 307 -15.98 14.28 -20.24
C ARG A 307 -15.81 12.76 -20.25
N GLY A 308 -16.55 12.08 -19.38
CA GLY A 308 -16.62 10.62 -19.31
C GLY A 308 -17.45 9.96 -20.42
N ASP A 309 -18.16 10.75 -21.23
CA ASP A 309 -19.06 10.25 -22.28
C ASP A 309 -18.36 9.36 -23.30
N SER A 310 -19.09 8.37 -23.81
CA SER A 310 -18.61 7.56 -24.93
C SER A 310 -18.57 8.39 -26.22
N VAL A 311 -17.65 8.08 -27.12
CA VAL A 311 -17.58 8.74 -28.43
C VAL A 311 -18.91 8.62 -29.19
N ALA A 312 -19.60 7.48 -29.06
CA ALA A 312 -20.92 7.29 -29.65
C ALA A 312 -21.97 8.25 -29.04
N SER A 313 -21.95 8.46 -27.73
CA SER A 313 -22.84 9.41 -27.05
C SER A 313 -22.58 10.85 -27.51
N LEU A 314 -21.30 11.23 -27.69
CA LEU A 314 -20.95 12.55 -28.24
C LEU A 314 -21.40 12.72 -29.70
N MET A 315 -21.33 11.65 -30.51
CA MET A 315 -21.86 11.63 -31.87
C MET A 315 -23.38 11.81 -31.89
N GLU A 316 -24.10 11.17 -30.97
CA GLU A 316 -25.55 11.38 -30.84
C GLU A 316 -25.88 12.80 -30.39
N GLU A 317 -25.13 13.34 -29.44
CA GLU A 317 -25.33 14.69 -28.92
C GLU A 317 -25.24 15.75 -30.05
N ILE A 318 -24.21 15.69 -30.89
CA ILE A 318 -24.08 16.66 -32.01
C ILE A 318 -25.18 16.48 -33.04
N LEU A 319 -25.54 15.24 -33.38
CA LEU A 319 -26.61 14.98 -34.35
C LEU A 319 -27.96 15.47 -33.82
N ALA A 320 -28.29 15.19 -32.56
CA ALA A 320 -29.50 15.65 -31.90
C ALA A 320 -29.55 17.19 -31.80
N LYS A 321 -28.42 17.84 -31.44
CA LYS A 321 -28.33 19.31 -31.36
C LYS A 321 -28.52 20.00 -32.71
N ARG A 322 -28.01 19.40 -33.79
CA ARG A 322 -28.14 19.96 -35.15
C ARG A 322 -29.50 19.70 -35.76
N GLY A 323 -30.14 18.57 -35.42
CA GLY A 323 -31.45 18.17 -35.96
C GLY A 323 -31.44 17.79 -37.45
N GLU A 324 -30.26 17.73 -38.08
CA GLU A 324 -30.09 17.41 -39.49
C GLU A 324 -28.81 16.59 -39.74
N PRO A 325 -28.66 15.93 -40.92
CA PRO A 325 -27.46 15.15 -41.20
C PRO A 325 -26.18 16.01 -41.23
N VAL A 326 -25.22 15.67 -40.38
CA VAL A 326 -24.00 16.44 -40.13
C VAL A 326 -22.80 15.86 -40.88
N PRO A 327 -21.93 16.68 -41.50
CA PRO A 327 -20.67 16.24 -42.09
C PRO A 327 -19.77 15.49 -41.08
N TYR A 328 -19.03 14.48 -41.54
CA TYR A 328 -18.08 13.75 -40.69
C TYR A 328 -17.03 14.65 -40.03
N ASP A 329 -16.65 15.73 -40.70
CA ASP A 329 -15.60 16.65 -40.27
C ASP A 329 -16.08 17.46 -39.07
N ASP A 330 -17.30 18.00 -39.13
CA ASP A 330 -17.93 18.70 -38.02
C ASP A 330 -18.15 17.77 -36.80
N ILE A 331 -18.52 16.51 -37.04
CA ILE A 331 -18.65 15.50 -35.96
C ILE A 331 -17.27 15.23 -35.34
N TRP A 332 -16.24 15.11 -36.18
CA TRP A 332 -14.87 14.93 -35.70
C TRP A 332 -14.40 16.11 -34.87
N ASP A 333 -14.57 17.34 -35.33
CA ASP A 333 -14.11 18.54 -34.62
C ASP A 333 -14.82 18.69 -33.27
N PHE A 334 -16.12 18.39 -33.22
CA PHE A 334 -16.87 18.38 -31.97
C PHE A 334 -16.38 17.30 -31.01
N VAL A 335 -16.23 16.05 -31.47
CA VAL A 335 -15.73 14.94 -30.64
C VAL A 335 -14.31 15.23 -30.19
N HIS A 336 -13.43 15.69 -31.06
CA HIS A 336 -12.02 15.94 -30.77
C HIS A 336 -11.83 17.08 -29.77
N ARG A 337 -12.68 18.12 -29.83
CA ARG A 337 -12.69 19.21 -28.85
C ARG A 337 -12.99 18.71 -27.43
N MET A 338 -13.93 17.78 -27.30
CA MET A 338 -14.31 17.22 -25.99
C MET A 338 -13.42 16.03 -25.57
N ARG A 339 -12.85 15.33 -26.55
CA ARG A 339 -12.06 14.10 -26.40
C ARG A 339 -10.85 14.11 -27.35
N PRO A 340 -9.80 14.88 -27.03
CA PRO A 340 -8.61 15.00 -27.88
C PRO A 340 -7.86 13.67 -28.08
N ASP A 341 -8.04 12.71 -27.17
CA ASP A 341 -7.42 11.39 -27.20
C ASP A 341 -7.98 10.44 -28.28
N VAL A 342 -9.13 10.78 -28.87
CA VAL A 342 -9.82 9.94 -29.85
C VAL A 342 -9.22 10.18 -31.23
N LYS A 343 -8.94 9.11 -32.00
CA LYS A 343 -8.50 9.20 -33.39
C LYS A 343 -9.70 9.34 -34.34
N ARG A 344 -9.52 10.05 -35.45
CA ARG A 344 -10.57 10.23 -36.49
C ARG A 344 -11.11 8.92 -37.05
N SER A 345 -10.26 7.89 -37.14
CA SER A 345 -10.65 6.53 -37.56
C SER A 345 -11.68 5.88 -36.63
N THR A 346 -11.72 6.25 -35.35
CA THR A 346 -12.66 5.72 -34.37
C THR A 346 -14.10 6.07 -34.73
N ILE A 347 -14.36 7.29 -35.21
CA ILE A 347 -15.72 7.71 -35.63
C ILE A 347 -16.22 6.78 -36.75
N PHE A 348 -15.39 6.52 -37.76
CA PHE A 348 -15.74 5.60 -38.84
C PHE A 348 -16.00 4.18 -38.35
N ALA A 349 -15.17 3.67 -37.43
CA ALA A 349 -15.35 2.35 -36.84
C ALA A 349 -16.68 2.26 -36.07
N LEU A 350 -17.03 3.29 -35.29
CA LEU A 350 -18.25 3.31 -34.49
C LEU A 350 -19.52 3.38 -35.31
N VAL A 351 -19.53 4.09 -36.43
CA VAL A 351 -20.67 4.07 -37.37
C VAL A 351 -20.93 2.65 -37.91
N HIS A 352 -19.88 1.87 -38.11
CA HIS A 352 -20.02 0.48 -38.55
C HIS A 352 -20.48 -0.45 -37.43
N VAL A 353 -19.99 -0.26 -36.20
CA VAL A 353 -20.34 -1.09 -35.05
C VAL A 353 -21.76 -0.80 -34.56
N PHE A 354 -22.13 0.48 -34.44
CA PHE A 354 -23.42 0.96 -33.94
C PHE A 354 -24.34 1.36 -35.09
N SER A 355 -24.53 0.40 -36.00
CA SER A 355 -25.28 0.59 -37.24
C SER A 355 -26.80 0.71 -37.05
N ASP A 356 -27.27 0.36 -35.85
CA ASP A 356 -28.59 0.56 -35.29
C ASP A 356 -28.81 1.99 -34.77
N ARG A 357 -27.73 2.74 -34.53
CA ARG A 357 -27.76 4.11 -34.00
C ARG A 357 -27.40 5.16 -35.04
N PHE A 358 -26.48 4.83 -35.96
CA PHE A 358 -25.96 5.78 -36.95
C PHE A 358 -26.12 5.29 -38.39
N VAL A 359 -26.52 6.21 -39.27
CA VAL A 359 -26.72 5.95 -40.72
C VAL A 359 -25.88 6.90 -41.56
N ARG A 360 -25.24 6.36 -42.59
CA ARG A 360 -24.44 7.12 -43.55
C ARG A 360 -25.34 7.71 -44.62
N ILE A 361 -25.23 9.01 -44.84
CA ILE A 361 -25.94 9.76 -45.88
C ILE A 361 -24.96 10.14 -47.00
N LYS A 362 -25.46 10.35 -48.22
CA LYS A 362 -24.69 10.93 -49.34
C LYS A 362 -23.95 12.20 -48.91
N LYS A 363 -22.88 12.57 -49.65
CA LYS A 363 -22.01 13.72 -49.36
C LYS A 363 -21.27 13.64 -48.00
N ALA A 364 -20.87 12.44 -47.58
CA ALA A 364 -20.09 12.23 -46.35
C ALA A 364 -20.75 12.82 -45.08
N LYS A 365 -22.07 12.62 -44.95
CA LYS A 365 -22.84 13.04 -43.78
C LYS A 365 -23.27 11.83 -42.94
N LEU A 366 -23.53 12.08 -41.66
CA LEU A 366 -24.07 11.10 -40.71
C LEU A 366 -25.42 11.59 -40.18
N ALA A 367 -26.33 10.66 -39.91
CA ALA A 367 -27.63 10.92 -39.31
C ALA A 367 -27.95 9.86 -38.23
N LEU A 368 -28.90 10.16 -37.34
CA LEU A 368 -29.44 9.16 -36.42
C LEU A 368 -30.31 8.17 -37.19
N ALA A 369 -30.19 6.88 -36.84
CA ALA A 369 -30.97 5.82 -37.46
C ALA A 369 -32.47 5.91 -37.18
N THR A 370 -32.85 6.62 -36.11
CA THR A 370 -34.24 6.85 -35.69
C THR A 370 -34.94 7.96 -36.46
N TRP A 371 -34.21 8.74 -37.27
CA TRP A 371 -34.80 9.83 -38.06
C TRP A 371 -35.53 9.30 -39.28
N ASP A 372 -36.57 10.02 -39.69
CA ASP A 372 -37.27 9.78 -40.95
C ASP A 372 -36.40 10.27 -42.12
N LEU A 373 -35.68 9.33 -42.75
CA LEU A 373 -34.66 9.60 -43.76
C LEU A 373 -35.11 9.07 -45.11
N ASP A 374 -35.01 9.92 -46.14
CA ASP A 374 -35.22 9.52 -47.54
C ASP A 374 -34.29 8.34 -47.91
N PRO A 375 -34.85 7.15 -48.21
CA PRO A 375 -34.07 5.96 -48.55
C PRO A 375 -33.12 6.15 -49.73
N ALA A 376 -33.44 7.07 -50.67
CA ALA A 376 -32.59 7.36 -51.82
C ALA A 376 -31.31 8.13 -51.45
N LYS A 377 -31.28 8.78 -50.27
CA LYS A 377 -30.12 9.52 -49.75
C LYS A 377 -29.26 8.69 -48.80
N VAL A 378 -29.78 7.58 -48.28
CA VAL A 378 -29.06 6.64 -47.43
C VAL A 378 -28.03 5.87 -48.26
N GLN A 379 -26.76 5.86 -47.82
CA GLN A 379 -25.74 5.05 -48.49
C GLN A 379 -25.89 3.58 -48.11
N PRO A 380 -26.07 2.67 -49.09
CA PRO A 380 -26.21 1.25 -48.79
C PRO A 380 -24.95 0.70 -48.14
N ARG A 381 -25.13 -0.17 -47.15
CA ARG A 381 -24.01 -0.85 -46.50
C ARG A 381 -23.25 -1.63 -47.56
N ARG A 382 -21.99 -1.28 -47.82
CA ARG A 382 -21.09 -2.18 -48.54
C ARG A 382 -21.00 -3.46 -47.72
N ARG A 383 -21.69 -4.52 -48.16
CA ARG A 383 -21.40 -5.88 -47.71
C ARG A 383 -19.91 -6.05 -47.97
N ILE A 384 -19.10 -6.03 -46.91
CA ILE A 384 -17.75 -6.59 -47.00
C ILE A 384 -18.03 -8.05 -47.36
N LYS A 385 -17.92 -8.41 -48.65
CA LYS A 385 -17.64 -9.80 -49.01
C LYS A 385 -16.46 -10.11 -48.11
N ARG A 386 -16.67 -10.92 -47.06
CA ARG A 386 -15.56 -11.47 -46.30
C ARG A 386 -14.68 -12.04 -47.39
N ARG A 387 -13.58 -11.35 -47.72
CA ARG A 387 -12.45 -12.03 -48.32
C ARG A 387 -12.24 -13.11 -47.28
N ARG A 388 -12.63 -14.35 -47.63
CA ARG A 388 -11.98 -15.51 -47.06
C ARG A 388 -10.53 -15.23 -47.43
N THR A 389 -9.83 -14.49 -46.58
CA THR A 389 -8.40 -14.58 -46.51
C THR A 389 -8.25 -16.07 -46.32
N ARG A 390 -7.82 -16.76 -47.37
CA ARG A 390 -7.17 -18.04 -47.22
C ARG A 390 -6.10 -17.73 -46.20
N ARG A 391 -6.39 -17.96 -44.90
CA ARG A 391 -5.37 -18.08 -43.89
C ARG A 391 -4.46 -19.10 -44.51
N ARG A 392 -3.34 -18.67 -45.10
CA ARG A 392 -2.21 -19.56 -45.32
C ARG A 392 -1.95 -20.09 -43.92
N ARG A 393 -2.45 -21.29 -43.62
CA ARG A 393 -2.20 -21.99 -42.38
C ARG A 393 -0.68 -22.03 -42.31
N ARG A 394 -0.07 -21.17 -41.51
CA ARG A 394 1.36 -21.30 -41.20
C ARG A 394 1.47 -22.71 -40.61
N ASN A 395 2.19 -23.60 -41.29
CA ASN A 395 2.43 -24.94 -40.79
C ASN A 395 3.22 -24.79 -39.49
N THR A 396 2.54 -24.80 -38.35
CA THR A 396 3.19 -24.76 -37.06
C THR A 396 3.97 -26.07 -36.89
N VAL A 397 5.12 -26.03 -36.20
CA VAL A 397 5.90 -27.24 -35.88
C VAL A 397 4.99 -28.29 -35.23
N ARG A 398 4.08 -27.86 -34.33
CA ARG A 398 3.04 -28.72 -33.73
C ARG A 398 2.10 -29.34 -34.76
N GLY A 399 1.61 -28.57 -35.74
CA GLY A 399 0.74 -29.07 -36.80
C GLY A 399 1.44 -30.03 -37.76
N LYS A 400 2.74 -29.83 -38.02
CA LYS A 400 3.58 -30.77 -38.78
C LYS A 400 3.75 -32.08 -38.01
N VAL A 401 4.14 -32.02 -36.73
CA VAL A 401 4.33 -33.19 -35.87
C VAL A 401 3.03 -33.98 -35.71
N ALA A 402 1.90 -33.31 -35.42
CA ALA A 402 0.60 -33.99 -35.28
C ALA A 402 0.17 -34.71 -36.57
N ARG A 403 0.46 -34.12 -37.75
CA ARG A 403 0.18 -34.78 -39.04
C ARG A 403 1.01 -36.05 -39.19
N VAL A 404 2.33 -35.94 -38.98
CA VAL A 404 3.25 -37.08 -39.08
C VAL A 404 2.89 -38.18 -38.07
N VAL A 405 2.48 -37.82 -36.84
CA VAL A 405 1.99 -38.79 -35.84
C VAL A 405 0.77 -39.56 -36.36
N ARG A 406 -0.23 -38.87 -36.95
CA ARG A 406 -1.42 -39.54 -37.52
C ARG A 406 -1.07 -40.43 -38.68
N ASP A 407 -0.26 -39.93 -39.62
CA ASP A 407 0.12 -40.67 -40.82
C ASP A 407 0.89 -41.93 -40.44
N THR A 408 1.86 -41.82 -39.52
CA THR A 408 2.60 -42.98 -39.00
C THR A 408 1.69 -43.95 -38.26
N LEU A 409 0.79 -43.49 -37.39
CA LEU A 409 -0.14 -44.40 -36.70
C LEU A 409 -1.08 -45.11 -37.67
N ARG A 410 -1.60 -44.44 -38.70
CA ARG A 410 -2.46 -45.04 -39.73
C ARG A 410 -1.78 -46.13 -40.55
N GLU A 411 -0.46 -46.05 -40.72
CA GLU A 411 0.34 -47.07 -41.39
C GLU A 411 0.55 -48.33 -40.52
N HIS A 412 0.27 -48.27 -39.21
CA HIS A 412 0.40 -49.40 -38.30
C HIS A 412 -0.93 -50.17 -38.11
N PRO A 413 -0.87 -51.49 -37.90
CA PRO A 413 -2.06 -52.30 -37.58
C PRO A 413 -2.83 -51.72 -36.38
N GLU A 414 -4.17 -51.71 -36.49
CA GLU A 414 -5.09 -51.16 -35.49
C GLU A 414 -4.85 -49.68 -35.14
N HIS A 415 -4.13 -48.97 -36.00
CA HIS A 415 -3.66 -47.61 -35.79
C HIS A 415 -2.86 -47.41 -34.49
N THR A 416 -2.11 -48.43 -34.08
CA THR A 416 -1.45 -48.51 -32.77
C THR A 416 0.05 -48.76 -32.91
N ALA A 417 0.86 -48.03 -32.13
CA ALA A 417 2.31 -48.23 -32.09
C ALA A 417 2.87 -48.07 -30.66
N LYS A 418 4.00 -48.71 -30.37
CA LYS A 418 4.72 -48.49 -29.10
C LYS A 418 5.18 -47.04 -29.04
N LEU A 419 4.93 -46.36 -27.92
CA LEU A 419 5.23 -44.93 -27.76
C LEU A 419 6.71 -44.60 -28.02
N ARG A 420 7.63 -45.50 -27.63
CA ARG A 420 9.06 -45.33 -27.86
C ARG A 420 9.43 -45.43 -29.34
N GLU A 421 8.83 -46.35 -30.07
CA GLU A 421 9.06 -46.56 -31.51
C GLU A 421 8.42 -45.44 -32.33
N LEU A 422 7.17 -45.06 -32.00
CA LEU A 422 6.46 -43.93 -32.62
C LEU A 422 7.25 -42.63 -32.50
N ARG A 423 7.81 -42.34 -31.32
CA ARG A 423 8.66 -41.14 -31.11
C ARG A 423 9.91 -41.15 -31.98
N LYS A 424 10.51 -42.32 -32.21
CA LYS A 424 11.69 -42.47 -33.08
C LYS A 424 11.31 -42.20 -34.54
N MET A 425 10.26 -42.84 -35.04
CA MET A 425 9.78 -42.67 -36.42
C MET A 425 9.33 -41.23 -36.71
N VAL A 426 8.60 -40.60 -35.78
CA VAL A 426 8.15 -39.22 -35.91
C VAL A 426 9.33 -38.24 -35.85
N ARG A 427 10.38 -38.54 -35.08
CA ARG A 427 11.60 -37.71 -35.04
C ARG A 427 12.30 -37.70 -36.39
N GLU A 428 12.46 -38.88 -37.00
CA GLU A 428 13.09 -39.05 -38.32
C GLU A 428 12.25 -38.39 -39.43
N ARG A 429 10.92 -38.60 -39.44
CA ARG A 429 10.02 -38.05 -40.46
C ARG A 429 9.74 -36.55 -40.31
N ALA A 430 9.65 -36.03 -39.08
CA ALA A 430 9.31 -34.62 -38.84
C ALA A 430 10.54 -33.71 -38.66
N ASN A 431 11.71 -34.27 -38.35
CA ASN A 431 12.95 -33.57 -37.98
C ASN A 431 12.76 -32.59 -36.80
N VAL A 432 12.28 -33.10 -35.64
CA VAL A 432 11.96 -32.30 -34.45
C VAL A 432 12.47 -32.97 -33.17
N LYS A 433 12.89 -32.19 -32.17
CA LYS A 433 13.36 -32.71 -30.86
C LYS A 433 12.28 -33.50 -30.12
N ASP A 434 12.71 -34.55 -29.44
CA ASP A 434 11.87 -35.55 -28.80
C ASP A 434 10.89 -35.03 -27.71
N PRO A 435 11.25 -34.04 -26.87
CA PRO A 435 10.30 -33.45 -25.92
C PRO A 435 9.08 -32.79 -26.60
N THR A 436 9.27 -32.25 -27.81
CA THR A 436 8.18 -31.64 -28.59
C THR A 436 7.21 -32.70 -29.08
N ILE A 437 7.70 -33.89 -29.46
CA ILE A 437 6.89 -35.00 -29.95
C ILE A 437 6.02 -35.55 -28.83
N TYR A 438 6.62 -35.83 -27.66
CA TYR A 438 5.87 -36.34 -26.50
C TYR A 438 4.77 -35.36 -26.07
N TRP A 439 5.08 -34.06 -26.02
CA TRP A 439 4.10 -33.03 -25.68
C TRP A 439 2.97 -32.96 -26.71
N VAL A 440 3.28 -33.00 -28.01
CA VAL A 440 2.26 -32.96 -29.08
C VAL A 440 1.34 -34.17 -29.02
N ILE A 441 1.87 -35.39 -28.86
CA ILE A 441 1.04 -36.60 -28.71
C ILE A 441 0.14 -36.49 -27.48
N THR A 442 0.62 -35.89 -26.39
CA THR A 442 -0.22 -35.71 -25.18
C THR A 442 -1.34 -34.68 -25.38
N ALA A 443 -1.11 -33.69 -26.23
CA ALA A 443 -2.08 -32.62 -26.51
C ALA A 443 -3.06 -32.94 -27.64
N MET A 444 -2.86 -34.04 -28.36
CA MET A 444 -3.74 -34.50 -29.43
C MET A 444 -4.98 -35.17 -28.85
N SER A 445 -6.16 -34.61 -29.15
CA SER A 445 -7.46 -35.14 -28.68
C SER A 445 -7.82 -36.48 -29.32
N ASP A 446 -7.22 -36.78 -30.47
CA ASP A 446 -7.44 -37.96 -31.31
C ASP A 446 -6.41 -39.07 -31.05
N THR A 447 -5.59 -38.98 -29.99
CA THR A 447 -4.66 -40.04 -29.59
C THR A 447 -4.86 -40.46 -28.14
N ARG A 448 -4.85 -41.76 -27.87
CA ARG A 448 -4.94 -42.33 -26.52
C ARG A 448 -3.69 -43.13 -26.21
N LYS A 449 -3.16 -42.98 -24.99
CA LYS A 449 -2.02 -43.76 -24.48
C LYS A 449 -2.54 -44.82 -23.53
N PHE A 450 -2.03 -46.03 -23.65
CA PHE A 450 -2.38 -47.15 -22.77
C PHE A 450 -1.16 -48.05 -22.58
N ASP A 451 -1.19 -48.84 -21.51
CA ASP A 451 -0.08 -49.73 -21.14
C ASP A 451 -0.54 -51.18 -21.36
N LYS A 452 0.29 -52.00 -22.04
CA LYS A 452 0.07 -53.45 -22.22
C LYS A 452 1.32 -54.17 -21.69
N GLY A 453 1.22 -54.71 -20.47
CA GLY A 453 2.40 -55.14 -19.70
C GLY A 453 3.30 -53.96 -19.32
N ASN A 454 4.62 -54.12 -19.41
CA ASN A 454 5.61 -53.05 -19.14
C ASN A 454 5.88 -52.11 -20.33
N VAL A 455 5.03 -52.14 -21.37
CA VAL A 455 5.24 -51.35 -22.60
C VAL A 455 4.07 -50.40 -22.82
N ARG A 456 4.40 -49.12 -23.05
CA ARG A 456 3.44 -48.05 -23.32
C ARG A 456 3.16 -47.90 -24.82
N TYR A 457 1.90 -47.91 -25.20
CA TYR A 457 1.40 -47.77 -26.57
C TYR A 457 0.66 -46.45 -26.77
N VAL A 458 0.53 -46.05 -28.03
CA VAL A 458 -0.31 -44.93 -28.48
C VAL A 458 -1.17 -45.44 -29.62
N ARG A 459 -2.45 -45.11 -29.57
CA ARG A 459 -3.41 -45.41 -30.63
C ARG A 459 -4.09 -44.14 -31.12
N LEU A 460 -4.35 -44.08 -32.43
CA LEU A 460 -5.19 -43.06 -33.04
C LEU A 460 -6.66 -43.48 -32.92
N VAL A 461 -7.53 -42.60 -32.42
CA VAL A 461 -8.95 -42.87 -32.18
C VAL A 461 -9.77 -41.82 -32.94
N GLU A 462 -10.74 -42.24 -33.77
CA GLU A 462 -11.50 -41.31 -34.61
C GLU A 462 -12.77 -40.77 -33.90
N SER A 463 -13.24 -41.45 -32.84
CA SER A 463 -14.29 -40.94 -31.91
C SER A 463 -14.20 -41.56 -30.51
N ASP A 464 -14.74 -40.90 -29.48
CA ASP A 464 -14.73 -41.42 -28.10
C ASP A 464 -15.51 -42.75 -27.93
N ASP A 465 -16.46 -43.04 -28.83
CA ASP A 465 -17.26 -44.28 -28.84
C ASP A 465 -16.45 -45.50 -29.32
N GLU A 466 -15.49 -45.33 -30.24
CA GLU A 466 -14.61 -46.41 -30.71
C GLU A 466 -13.71 -46.98 -29.60
N TRP A 467 -13.25 -46.12 -28.68
CA TRP A 467 -12.35 -46.52 -27.60
C TRP A 467 -13.04 -47.40 -26.55
N ASN A 468 -14.29 -47.08 -26.20
CA ASN A 468 -15.07 -47.81 -25.19
C ASN A 468 -15.50 -49.21 -25.67
N THR A 469 -15.62 -49.41 -26.98
CA THR A 469 -16.08 -50.68 -27.56
C THR A 469 -14.99 -51.75 -27.57
N GLN A 470 -13.72 -51.36 -27.69
CA GLN A 470 -12.58 -52.30 -27.74
C GLN A 470 -11.79 -52.45 -26.42
N SER A 471 -11.98 -51.56 -25.45
CA SER A 471 -11.35 -51.69 -24.12
C SER A 471 -11.98 -52.80 -23.24
N ARG A 472 -13.00 -53.50 -23.74
CA ARG A 472 -13.72 -54.60 -23.07
C ARG A 472 -13.31 -56.00 -23.54
N HIS A 473 -12.27 -56.14 -24.36
CA HIS A 473 -11.71 -57.44 -24.78
C HIS A 473 -10.22 -57.55 -24.45
#